data_AF-A0A9P6Y0J9-F1
#
_entry.id   AF-A0A9P6Y0J9-F1
#
_cell.length_a   1.000
_cell.length_b   1.000
_cell.length_c   1.000
_cell.angle_alpha   90.00
_cell.angle_beta   90.00
_cell.angle_gamma   90.00
#
_symmetry.space_group_name_H-M   'P 1'
#
loop_
_entity.id
_entity.type
_entity.pdbx_description
1 polymer ?
#
loop_
_entity_poly.entity_id
_entity_poly.type
_entity_poly.pdbx_seq_one_letter_code
_entity_poly.pdbx_strand_id
1 'polypeptide(L)'
;MSEHEHSSGMGHSHDLDPSLFSENAATNEPIGLIMTLHIAFMVTSFGILYPLGMILGLAKNKWHVPVQILASTLFVIGYFLAHAHNGRNYEPHIAHRWFADIVIWTVIMQFILGVYLKLHLERSFHGRVRPVLVKIHKILGASIPVIGYVQIMLGVIASLGFCYGGHTGQCLAHFIMGSSFVGYGILLLLSLRVGGPWLMRKGRSQEWYDSWVIMLWGIVNTFTEHSRWGQPWNHGDYQHTSMGIIWWAAGLVGIMLSRNGKRTVVPSVLIILTAVAFQGHAQHVANSGAIHSYFGYMLMAGGLSRIVEICFVWKEGQFDVISPWQYLPPLTLILAGLLFMGSTEEQLGYLLVMDVDVSSYMNVLLSFGFVVFLFAFCLIYLWEKLTDYPNTPNNEGYTEVDSENTILDASSAFLDDEDDDAVELKQTNRTQ
;
A
#
# COMPACT_ATOMS: atom_id res chain seq x y z
N MET A 1 49.56 32.92 14.14
CA MET A 1 49.81 31.82 15.11
C MET A 1 48.63 31.80 16.05
N SER A 2 47.60 30.97 15.88
CA SER A 2 47.35 29.79 15.05
C SER A 2 45.87 29.81 14.63
N GLU A 3 45.61 29.62 13.35
CA GLU A 3 44.28 29.28 12.83
C GLU A 3 43.92 27.89 13.35
N HIS A 4 42.77 27.77 14.02
CA HIS A 4 42.18 26.48 14.31
C HIS A 4 41.53 25.95 13.03
N GLU A 5 42.30 25.17 12.27
CA GLU A 5 41.75 24.25 11.27
C GLU A 5 40.76 23.31 11.96
N HIS A 6 39.46 23.52 11.70
CA HIS A 6 38.46 22.50 11.94
C HIS A 6 38.75 21.35 10.96
N SER A 7 39.44 20.33 11.45
CA SER A 7 39.64 19.09 10.71
C SER A 7 38.27 18.53 10.35
N SER A 8 37.99 18.40 9.05
CA SER A 8 36.88 17.62 8.53
C SER A 8 37.10 16.15 8.92
N GLY A 9 36.59 15.77 10.08
CA GLY A 9 36.62 14.41 10.60
C GLY A 9 35.89 13.48 9.64
N MET A 10 36.64 12.58 9.02
CA MET A 10 36.13 11.40 8.34
C MET A 10 35.46 10.48 9.37
N GLY A 11 34.20 10.12 9.14
CA GLY A 11 33.54 8.98 9.77
C GLY A 11 32.31 9.34 10.61
N HIS A 12 31.25 8.56 10.40
CA HIS A 12 30.16 8.39 11.35
C HIS A 12 30.70 8.31 12.78
N SER A 13 30.39 9.30 13.62
CA SER A 13 30.66 9.18 15.05
C SER A 13 29.66 8.17 15.63
N HIS A 14 30.12 6.95 15.86
CA HIS A 14 29.34 5.91 16.53
C HIS A 14 29.06 6.23 18.02
N ASP A 15 29.68 7.30 18.54
CA ASP A 15 29.55 7.81 19.90
C ASP A 15 28.94 9.22 19.90
N LEU A 16 27.73 9.37 19.33
CA LEU A 16 26.96 10.61 19.50
C LEU A 16 26.34 10.63 20.89
N ASP A 17 26.41 11.78 21.57
CA ASP A 17 25.73 11.97 22.85
C ASP A 17 24.22 11.75 22.66
N PRO A 18 23.60 10.79 23.39
CA PRO A 18 22.15 10.56 23.33
C PRO A 18 21.30 11.82 23.59
N SER A 19 21.86 12.83 24.28
CA SER A 19 21.18 14.10 24.50
C SER A 19 20.85 14.87 23.20
N LEU A 20 21.55 14.58 22.09
CA LEU A 20 21.31 15.21 20.78
C LEU A 20 19.94 14.83 20.16
N PHE A 21 19.31 13.76 20.63
CA PHE A 21 18.07 13.20 20.08
C PHE A 21 16.89 13.27 21.04
N SER A 22 16.96 14.11 22.08
CA SER A 22 15.90 14.18 23.11
C SER A 22 14.58 14.75 22.59
N GLU A 23 14.63 15.64 21.60
CA GLU A 23 13.44 16.31 21.03
C GLU A 23 13.16 15.90 19.58
N ASN A 24 14.20 15.68 18.76
CA ASN A 24 14.07 15.32 17.34
C ASN A 24 14.93 14.10 16.99
N ALA A 25 14.45 13.26 16.08
CA ALA A 25 15.16 12.04 15.69
C ALA A 25 16.32 12.27 14.69
N ALA A 26 16.57 13.53 14.30
CA ALA A 26 17.62 13.89 13.36
C ALA A 26 18.19 15.29 13.68
N THR A 27 19.48 15.51 13.39
CA THR A 27 20.14 16.80 13.61
C THR A 27 19.73 17.85 12.57
N ASN A 28 19.96 19.13 12.85
CA ASN A 28 19.52 20.26 12.01
C ASN A 28 20.40 20.52 10.78
N GLU A 29 21.43 19.70 10.55
CA GLU A 29 22.32 19.87 9.40
C GLU A 29 21.58 19.59 8.07
N PRO A 30 21.97 20.27 6.99
CA PRO A 30 21.33 20.06 5.68
C PRO A 30 21.58 18.64 5.16
N ILE A 31 20.64 18.13 4.38
CA ILE A 31 20.77 16.83 3.71
C ILE A 31 21.84 16.97 2.62
N GLY A 32 22.97 16.28 2.81
CA GLY A 32 24.06 16.27 1.84
C GLY A 32 23.76 15.44 0.59
N LEU A 33 24.56 15.65 -0.47
CA LEU A 33 24.39 15.00 -1.77
C LEU A 33 24.31 13.47 -1.69
N ILE A 34 25.14 12.84 -0.85
CA ILE A 34 25.16 11.38 -0.70
C ILE A 34 23.82 10.85 -0.17
N MET A 35 23.24 11.54 0.81
CA MET A 35 21.92 11.19 1.36
C MET A 35 20.81 11.46 0.34
N THR A 36 20.89 12.55 -0.43
CA THR A 36 19.96 12.80 -1.53
C THR A 36 20.00 11.69 -2.59
N LEU A 37 21.20 11.21 -2.95
CA LEU A 37 21.36 10.09 -3.88
C LEU A 37 20.82 8.78 -3.30
N HIS A 38 21.04 8.52 -2.00
CA HIS A 38 20.42 7.40 -1.30
C HIS A 38 18.89 7.44 -1.45
N ILE A 39 18.26 8.56 -1.11
CA ILE A 39 16.80 8.74 -1.20
C ILE A 39 16.33 8.53 -2.65
N ALA A 40 17.00 9.15 -3.62
CA ALA A 40 16.63 9.06 -5.03
C ALA A 40 16.69 7.60 -5.54
N PHE A 41 17.74 6.85 -5.21
CA PHE A 41 17.88 5.44 -5.62
C PHE A 41 16.86 4.54 -4.93
N MET A 42 16.61 4.74 -3.63
CA MET A 42 15.62 3.95 -2.89
C MET A 42 14.20 4.19 -3.39
N VAL A 43 13.81 5.46 -3.59
CA VAL A 43 12.49 5.81 -4.13
C VAL A 43 12.32 5.30 -5.56
N THR A 44 13.36 5.38 -6.40
CA THR A 44 13.29 4.83 -7.77
C THR A 44 13.16 3.31 -7.74
N SER A 45 13.92 2.63 -6.89
CA SER A 45 13.90 1.17 -6.77
C SER A 45 12.55 0.66 -6.24
N PHE A 46 12.13 1.11 -5.07
CA PHE A 46 10.93 0.61 -4.39
C PHE A 46 9.63 1.29 -4.83
N GLY A 47 9.70 2.56 -5.21
CA GLY A 47 8.52 3.30 -5.68
C GLY A 47 8.15 3.01 -7.12
N ILE A 48 9.11 2.69 -8.00
CA ILE A 48 8.86 2.57 -9.44
C ILE A 48 9.24 1.18 -9.97
N LEU A 49 10.50 0.77 -9.84
CA LEU A 49 11.02 -0.41 -10.55
C LEU A 49 10.52 -1.74 -9.99
N TYR A 50 10.46 -1.92 -8.66
CA TYR A 50 9.93 -3.15 -8.06
C TYR A 50 8.43 -3.37 -8.38
N PRO A 51 7.54 -2.37 -8.23
CA PRO A 51 6.14 -2.49 -8.66
C PRO A 51 6.01 -2.79 -10.16
N LEU A 52 6.77 -2.11 -11.02
CA LEU A 52 6.78 -2.39 -12.46
C LEU A 52 7.25 -3.82 -12.76
N GLY A 53 8.35 -4.23 -12.15
CA GLY A 53 8.89 -5.58 -12.26
C GLY A 53 7.89 -6.64 -11.80
N MET A 54 7.16 -6.39 -10.72
CA MET A 54 6.09 -7.29 -10.24
C MET A 54 4.99 -7.45 -11.30
N ILE A 55 4.47 -6.35 -11.85
CA ILE A 55 3.43 -6.39 -12.89
C ILE A 55 3.91 -7.15 -14.14
N LEU A 56 5.14 -6.88 -14.59
CA LEU A 56 5.74 -7.62 -15.71
C LEU A 56 5.86 -9.12 -15.41
N GLY A 57 6.15 -9.48 -14.15
CA GLY A 57 6.20 -10.87 -13.71
C GLY A 57 4.83 -11.55 -13.72
N LEU A 58 3.80 -10.86 -13.22
CA LEU A 58 2.42 -11.34 -13.25
C LEU A 58 1.89 -11.52 -14.68
N ALA A 59 2.33 -10.66 -15.61
CA ALA A 59 2.01 -10.77 -17.03
C ALA A 59 2.95 -11.72 -17.81
N LYS A 60 3.84 -12.47 -17.13
CA LYS A 60 4.81 -13.39 -17.74
C LYS A 60 5.69 -12.75 -18.83
N ASN A 61 6.00 -11.46 -18.70
CA ASN A 61 6.78 -10.70 -19.68
C ASN A 61 8.30 -10.90 -19.49
N LYS A 62 9.05 -11.06 -20.58
CA LYS A 62 10.52 -11.21 -20.59
C LYS A 62 11.27 -10.07 -19.90
N TRP A 63 10.69 -8.87 -19.84
CA TRP A 63 11.28 -7.70 -19.19
C TRP A 63 11.24 -7.76 -17.65
N HIS A 64 10.52 -8.71 -17.07
CA HIS A 64 10.49 -8.92 -15.62
C HIS A 64 11.90 -9.01 -15.02
N VAL A 65 12.73 -9.94 -15.51
CA VAL A 65 14.06 -10.18 -14.92
C VAL A 65 15.01 -9.00 -15.10
N PRO A 66 15.17 -8.40 -16.30
CA PRO A 66 16.00 -7.20 -16.45
C PRO A 66 15.61 -6.03 -15.53
N VAL A 67 14.31 -5.75 -15.39
CA VAL A 67 13.82 -4.66 -14.52
C VAL A 67 14.10 -4.97 -13.05
N GLN A 68 13.91 -6.21 -12.61
CA GLN A 68 14.21 -6.64 -11.24
C GLN A 68 15.72 -6.54 -10.93
N ILE A 69 16.59 -6.94 -11.86
CA ILE A 69 18.04 -6.79 -11.70
C ILE A 69 18.43 -5.31 -11.57
N LEU A 70 17.85 -4.44 -12.40
CA LEU A 70 18.08 -3.00 -12.31
C LEU A 70 17.62 -2.43 -10.96
N ALA A 71 16.42 -2.81 -10.50
CA ALA A 71 15.89 -2.42 -9.19
C ALA A 71 16.85 -2.85 -8.06
N SER A 72 17.21 -4.12 -8.01
CA SER A 72 18.12 -4.65 -6.99
C SER A 72 19.51 -4.02 -7.05
N THR A 73 20.01 -3.66 -8.24
CA THR A 73 21.29 -2.96 -8.38
C THR A 73 21.23 -1.56 -7.76
N LEU A 74 20.19 -0.78 -8.07
CA LEU A 74 20.00 0.55 -7.48
C LEU A 74 19.77 0.47 -5.96
N PHE A 75 19.05 -0.55 -5.49
CA PHE A 75 18.86 -0.81 -4.07
C PHE A 75 20.20 -1.04 -3.34
N VAL A 76 21.06 -1.92 -3.87
CA VAL A 76 22.38 -2.20 -3.27
C VAL A 76 23.24 -0.95 -3.24
N ILE A 77 23.30 -0.18 -4.34
CA ILE A 77 24.04 1.08 -4.38
C ILE A 77 23.48 2.06 -3.34
N GLY A 78 22.16 2.23 -3.30
CA GLY A 78 21.49 3.08 -2.32
C GLY A 78 21.81 2.68 -0.88
N TYR A 79 21.85 1.38 -0.57
CA TYR A 79 22.14 0.87 0.77
C TYR A 79 23.55 1.29 1.25
N PHE A 80 24.55 1.19 0.38
CA PHE A 80 25.91 1.63 0.70
C PHE A 80 26.02 3.15 0.83
N LEU A 81 25.31 3.92 -0.01
CA LEU A 81 25.25 5.38 0.13
C LEU A 81 24.66 5.79 1.49
N ALA A 82 23.71 5.03 2.03
CA ALA A 82 23.15 5.26 3.37
C ALA A 82 24.19 5.15 4.48
N HIS A 83 25.26 4.36 4.30
CA HIS A 83 26.32 4.19 5.30
C HIS A 83 27.54 5.09 5.05
N ALA A 84 27.59 5.72 3.87
CA ALA A 84 28.70 6.58 3.44
C ALA A 84 28.34 8.08 3.54
N HIS A 85 27.14 8.42 4.03
CA HIS A 85 26.73 9.82 4.14
C HIS A 85 27.52 10.52 5.25
N ASN A 86 27.78 11.80 5.00
CA ASN A 86 28.33 12.73 5.99
C ASN A 86 27.31 13.85 6.22
N GLY A 87 27.38 14.49 7.38
CA GLY A 87 26.50 15.58 7.77
C GLY A 87 25.40 15.11 8.72
N ARG A 88 24.13 15.40 8.38
CA ARG A 88 22.96 15.12 9.21
C ARG A 88 23.01 13.72 9.82
N ASN A 89 23.01 13.68 11.14
CA ASN A 89 23.02 12.45 11.92
C ASN A 89 21.59 12.10 12.34
N TYR A 90 21.33 10.80 12.44
CA TYR A 90 20.03 10.23 12.81
C TYR A 90 20.16 9.40 14.06
N GLU A 91 19.08 9.32 14.83
CA GLU A 91 19.02 8.50 16.03
C GLU A 91 19.33 7.02 15.68
N PRO A 92 20.24 6.34 16.42
CA PRO A 92 20.70 5.00 16.06
C PRO A 92 19.63 3.92 16.00
N HIS A 93 18.57 4.02 16.82
CA HIS A 93 17.48 3.05 16.94
C HIS A 93 16.20 3.47 16.20
N ILE A 94 16.31 4.36 15.21
CA ILE A 94 15.16 4.86 14.48
C ILE A 94 14.44 3.75 13.70
N ALA A 95 13.11 3.83 13.64
CA ALA A 95 12.26 2.82 12.99
C ALA A 95 12.66 2.51 11.54
N HIS A 96 13.13 3.52 10.78
CA HIS A 96 13.61 3.34 9.41
C HIS A 96 14.80 2.37 9.31
N ARG A 97 15.75 2.43 10.25
CA ARG A 97 16.93 1.56 10.25
C ARG A 97 16.56 0.13 10.62
N TRP A 98 15.72 -0.03 11.64
CA TRP A 98 15.24 -1.35 12.06
C TRP A 98 14.39 -2.03 10.98
N PHE A 99 13.48 -1.29 10.33
CA PHE A 99 12.65 -1.83 9.26
C PHE A 99 13.45 -2.13 7.98
N ALA A 100 14.59 -1.46 7.76
CA ALA A 100 15.49 -1.75 6.65
C ALA A 100 15.96 -3.22 6.66
N ASP A 101 16.21 -3.80 7.82
CA ASP A 101 16.63 -5.21 7.92
C ASP A 101 15.57 -6.15 7.35
N ILE A 102 14.29 -5.89 7.64
CA ILE A 102 13.16 -6.65 7.08
C ILE A 102 13.14 -6.53 5.56
N VAL A 103 13.33 -5.33 5.02
CA VAL A 103 13.39 -5.06 3.58
C VAL A 103 14.54 -5.84 2.92
N ILE A 104 15.75 -5.76 3.49
CA ILE A 104 16.94 -6.40 2.97
C ILE A 104 16.76 -7.92 2.91
N TRP A 105 16.32 -8.54 4.01
CA TRP A 105 16.10 -9.99 4.04
C TRP A 105 15.01 -10.44 3.07
N THR A 106 13.93 -9.67 2.95
CA THR A 106 12.85 -9.92 1.98
C THR A 106 13.39 -9.90 0.54
N VAL A 107 14.16 -8.88 0.17
CA VAL A 107 14.73 -8.75 -1.19
C VAL A 107 15.76 -9.86 -1.46
N ILE A 108 16.63 -10.17 -0.51
CA ILE A 108 17.62 -11.26 -0.64
C ILE A 108 16.91 -12.59 -0.86
N MET A 109 15.89 -12.90 -0.04
CA MET A 109 15.10 -14.11 -0.18
C MET A 109 14.39 -14.16 -1.53
N GLN A 110 13.81 -13.04 -1.99
CA GLN A 110 13.16 -12.97 -3.30
C GLN A 110 14.14 -13.21 -4.45
N PHE A 111 15.35 -12.65 -4.36
CA PHE A 111 16.40 -12.83 -5.36
C PHE A 111 16.87 -14.30 -5.41
N ILE A 112 17.17 -14.90 -4.25
CA ILE A 112 17.61 -16.30 -4.16
C ILE A 112 16.55 -17.24 -4.74
N LEU A 113 15.27 -17.04 -4.36
CA LEU A 113 14.16 -17.83 -4.91
C LEU A 113 14.02 -17.63 -6.42
N GLY A 114 14.14 -16.38 -6.90
CA GLY A 114 14.07 -16.08 -8.33
C GLY A 114 15.19 -16.74 -9.14
N VAL A 115 16.43 -16.72 -8.63
CA VAL A 115 17.57 -17.43 -9.25
C VAL A 115 17.33 -18.94 -9.24
N TYR A 116 16.94 -19.51 -8.10
CA TYR A 116 16.68 -20.94 -7.96
C TYR A 116 15.61 -21.42 -8.96
N LEU A 117 14.49 -20.70 -9.06
CA LEU A 117 13.39 -21.06 -9.98
C LEU A 117 13.81 -20.96 -11.45
N LYS A 118 14.72 -20.05 -11.78
CA LYS A 118 15.23 -19.85 -13.15
C LYS A 118 16.31 -20.84 -13.56
N LEU A 119 16.95 -21.52 -12.61
CA LEU A 119 17.94 -22.57 -12.89
C LEU A 119 17.32 -23.91 -13.36
N HIS A 120 15.99 -24.01 -13.45
CA HIS A 120 15.26 -25.20 -13.95
C HIS A 120 15.75 -26.53 -13.31
N LEU A 121 15.98 -26.50 -12.00
CA LEU A 121 16.36 -27.69 -11.23
C LEU A 121 15.12 -28.55 -11.00
N GLU A 122 14.81 -29.44 -11.96
CA GLU A 122 13.55 -30.21 -11.96
C GLU A 122 13.72 -31.67 -11.48
N ARG A 123 14.95 -32.11 -11.17
CA ARG A 123 15.18 -33.52 -10.81
C ARG A 123 14.84 -33.85 -9.35
N SER A 124 14.12 -34.96 -9.17
CA SER A 124 13.89 -35.67 -7.91
C SER A 124 13.23 -34.81 -6.82
N PHE A 125 13.96 -34.45 -5.75
CA PHE A 125 13.44 -33.68 -4.62
C PHE A 125 13.04 -32.25 -5.03
N HIS A 126 13.76 -31.67 -5.98
CA HIS A 126 13.53 -30.29 -6.41
C HIS A 126 12.19 -30.13 -7.16
N GLY A 127 11.73 -31.14 -7.91
CA GLY A 127 10.42 -31.12 -8.56
C GLY A 127 9.27 -31.03 -7.56
N ARG A 128 9.36 -31.74 -6.42
CA ARG A 128 8.33 -31.71 -5.36
C ARG A 128 8.28 -30.39 -4.60
N VAL A 129 9.42 -29.71 -4.44
CA VAL A 129 9.52 -28.47 -3.66
C VAL A 129 9.25 -27.23 -4.53
N ARG A 130 9.49 -27.31 -5.84
CA ARG A 130 9.28 -26.21 -6.80
C ARG A 130 7.91 -25.53 -6.70
N PRO A 131 6.74 -26.23 -6.70
CA PRO A 131 5.45 -25.55 -6.64
C PRO A 131 5.28 -24.71 -5.36
N VAL A 132 5.78 -25.19 -4.22
CA VAL A 132 5.78 -24.43 -2.96
C VAL A 132 6.65 -23.18 -3.07
N LEU A 133 7.84 -23.30 -3.66
CA LEU A 133 8.75 -22.16 -3.85
C LEU A 133 8.21 -21.12 -4.83
N VAL A 134 7.47 -21.55 -5.87
CA VAL A 134 6.77 -20.63 -6.78
C VAL A 134 5.71 -19.83 -6.01
N LYS A 135 4.90 -20.48 -5.17
CA LYS A 135 3.91 -19.81 -4.32
C LYS A 135 4.56 -18.78 -3.39
N ILE A 136 5.64 -19.16 -2.71
CA ILE A 136 6.39 -18.28 -1.81
C ILE A 136 6.99 -17.09 -2.59
N HIS A 137 7.62 -17.33 -3.73
CA HIS A 137 8.21 -16.28 -4.57
C HIS A 137 7.17 -15.26 -5.06
N LYS A 138 5.96 -15.71 -5.37
CA LYS A 138 4.87 -14.83 -5.80
C LYS A 138 4.33 -14.00 -4.64
N ILE A 139 4.08 -14.61 -3.47
CA ILE A 139 3.61 -13.91 -2.27
C ILE A 139 4.64 -12.87 -1.82
N LEU A 140 5.91 -13.25 -1.76
CA LEU A 140 7.01 -12.36 -1.36
C LEU A 140 7.20 -11.24 -2.39
N GLY A 141 7.15 -11.55 -3.69
CA GLY A 141 7.20 -10.54 -4.75
C GLY A 141 6.06 -9.53 -4.67
N ALA A 142 4.85 -9.98 -4.33
CA ALA A 142 3.68 -9.12 -4.16
C ALA A 142 3.73 -8.26 -2.89
N SER A 143 4.45 -8.68 -1.84
CA SER A 143 4.60 -7.89 -0.61
C SER A 143 5.68 -6.81 -0.71
N ILE A 144 6.67 -6.94 -1.62
CA ILE A 144 7.77 -5.98 -1.76
C ILE A 144 7.30 -4.54 -2.01
N PRO A 145 6.31 -4.23 -2.88
CA PRO A 145 5.81 -2.86 -3.02
C PRO A 145 5.25 -2.27 -1.73
N VAL A 146 4.57 -3.10 -0.92
CA VAL A 146 3.98 -2.66 0.36
C VAL A 146 5.07 -2.42 1.40
N ILE A 147 6.01 -3.36 1.54
CA ILE A 147 7.14 -3.21 2.47
C ILE A 147 8.04 -2.04 2.03
N GLY A 148 8.28 -1.89 0.73
CA GLY A 148 9.02 -0.78 0.16
C GLY A 148 8.35 0.58 0.41
N TYR A 149 7.02 0.66 0.26
CA TYR A 149 6.26 1.85 0.63
C TYR A 149 6.45 2.22 2.10
N VAL A 150 6.32 1.25 3.02
CA VAL A 150 6.53 1.49 4.46
C VAL A 150 7.94 2.01 4.71
N GLN A 151 8.97 1.43 4.07
CA GLN A 151 10.35 1.89 4.23
C GLN A 151 10.57 3.31 3.70
N ILE A 152 9.96 3.67 2.57
CA ILE A 152 10.01 5.04 2.03
C ILE A 152 9.33 6.01 3.00
N MET A 153 8.16 5.67 3.53
CA MET A 153 7.46 6.52 4.51
C MET A 153 8.26 6.72 5.79
N LEU A 154 8.82 5.63 6.35
CA LEU A 154 9.72 5.72 7.51
C LEU A 154 10.97 6.54 7.18
N GLY A 155 11.46 6.50 5.94
CA GLY A 155 12.57 7.32 5.47
C GLY A 155 12.25 8.81 5.39
N VAL A 156 11.03 9.17 4.96
CA VAL A 156 10.55 10.56 4.99
C VAL A 156 10.43 11.07 6.42
N ILE A 157 9.84 10.27 7.31
CA ILE A 157 9.71 10.60 8.75
C ILE A 157 11.10 10.78 9.36
N ALA A 158 12.04 9.86 9.11
CA ALA A 158 13.43 9.95 9.57
C ALA A 158 14.16 11.18 9.04
N SER A 159 13.98 11.50 7.76
CA SER A 159 14.62 12.66 7.10
C SER A 159 14.17 13.99 7.71
N LEU A 160 12.90 14.08 8.11
CA LEU A 160 12.33 15.27 8.76
C LEU A 160 12.60 15.29 10.26
N GLY A 161 12.81 14.14 10.89
CA GLY A 161 13.06 14.01 12.32
C GLY A 161 11.78 14.02 13.17
N PHE A 162 10.61 13.84 12.55
CA PHE A 162 9.30 13.86 13.19
C PHE A 162 8.94 12.53 13.85
N CYS A 163 7.85 12.53 14.61
CA CYS A 163 7.20 11.36 15.21
C CYS A 163 8.02 10.71 16.33
N TYR A 164 8.72 11.53 17.12
CA TYR A 164 9.50 11.07 18.27
C TYR A 164 8.84 11.46 19.61
N GLY A 165 9.12 10.67 20.66
CA GLY A 165 8.61 10.93 22.01
C GLY A 165 7.08 11.01 22.08
N GLY A 166 6.55 12.11 22.64
CA GLY A 166 5.12 12.33 22.88
C GLY A 166 4.24 12.41 21.63
N HIS A 167 4.82 12.67 20.46
CA HIS A 167 4.09 12.84 19.20
C HIS A 167 3.90 11.52 18.42
N THR A 168 4.57 10.44 18.84
CA THR A 168 4.56 9.13 18.16
C THR A 168 3.15 8.59 17.92
N GLY A 169 2.26 8.67 18.92
CA GLY A 169 0.89 8.15 18.80
C GLY A 169 0.04 8.92 17.78
N GLN A 170 0.15 10.25 17.78
CA GLN A 170 -0.55 11.11 16.83
C GLN A 170 -0.08 10.86 15.39
N CYS A 171 1.23 10.78 15.21
CA CYS A 171 1.84 10.43 13.92
C CYS A 171 1.38 9.08 13.41
N LEU A 172 1.42 8.04 14.26
CA LEU A 172 1.03 6.69 13.89
C LEU A 172 -0.42 6.65 13.43
N ALA A 173 -1.33 7.33 14.13
CA ALA A 173 -2.73 7.42 13.73
C ALA A 173 -2.89 8.07 12.33
N HIS A 174 -2.16 9.17 12.07
CA HIS A 174 -2.24 9.89 10.79
C HIS A 174 -1.65 9.08 9.63
N PHE A 175 -0.46 8.52 9.80
CA PHE A 175 0.20 7.73 8.75
C PHE A 175 -0.52 6.41 8.49
N ILE A 176 -0.97 5.68 9.53
CA ILE A 176 -1.67 4.40 9.33
C ILE A 176 -3.04 4.65 8.69
N MET A 177 -3.89 5.52 9.26
CA MET A 177 -5.23 5.72 8.68
C MET A 177 -5.15 6.37 7.29
N GLY A 178 -4.25 7.33 7.08
CA GLY A 178 -4.06 7.94 5.78
C GLY A 178 -3.56 6.94 4.73
N SER A 179 -2.58 6.10 5.08
CA SER A 179 -2.12 5.00 4.22
C SER A 179 -3.23 4.00 3.91
N SER A 180 -4.09 3.68 4.89
CA SER A 180 -5.23 2.79 4.70
C SER A 180 -6.23 3.34 3.68
N PHE A 181 -6.51 4.64 3.67
CA PHE A 181 -7.37 5.26 2.66
C PHE A 181 -6.73 5.25 1.26
N VAL A 182 -5.42 5.52 1.16
CA VAL A 182 -4.68 5.40 -0.12
C VAL A 182 -4.72 3.96 -0.63
N GLY A 183 -4.40 2.99 0.23
CA GLY A 183 -4.44 1.56 -0.10
C GLY A 183 -5.84 1.11 -0.51
N TYR A 184 -6.87 1.55 0.20
CA TYR A 184 -8.26 1.26 -0.15
C TYR A 184 -8.64 1.86 -1.52
N GLY A 185 -8.23 3.10 -1.81
CA GLY A 185 -8.43 3.69 -3.13
C GLY A 185 -7.75 2.90 -4.25
N ILE A 186 -6.53 2.37 -4.03
CA ILE A 186 -5.84 1.49 -4.99
C ILE A 186 -6.59 0.16 -5.16
N LEU A 187 -7.08 -0.44 -4.07
CA LEU A 187 -7.87 -1.67 -4.12
C LEU A 187 -9.21 -1.48 -4.84
N LEU A 188 -9.87 -0.34 -4.66
CA LEU A 188 -11.06 0.02 -5.41
C LEU A 188 -10.76 0.16 -6.91
N LEU A 189 -9.64 0.80 -7.25
CA LEU A 189 -9.21 0.94 -8.64
C LEU A 189 -8.91 -0.42 -9.27
N LEU A 190 -8.24 -1.31 -8.54
CA LEU A 190 -7.98 -2.69 -8.96
C LEU A 190 -9.29 -3.47 -9.14
N SER A 191 -10.20 -3.39 -8.17
CA SER A 191 -11.51 -4.03 -8.22
C SER A 191 -12.32 -3.57 -9.45
N LEU A 192 -12.31 -2.26 -9.72
CA LEU A 192 -13.00 -1.66 -10.85
C LEU A 192 -12.50 -2.17 -12.21
N ARG A 193 -11.18 -2.32 -12.34
CA ARG A 193 -10.51 -2.63 -13.61
C ARG A 193 -10.45 -4.13 -13.90
N VAL A 194 -10.05 -4.93 -12.90
CA VAL A 194 -9.74 -6.37 -13.09
C VAL A 194 -10.51 -7.29 -12.12
N GLY A 195 -11.20 -6.74 -11.11
CA GLY A 195 -11.85 -7.51 -10.06
C GLY A 195 -13.24 -8.05 -10.38
N GLY A 196 -13.91 -7.52 -11.42
CA GLY A 196 -15.31 -7.84 -11.74
C GLY A 196 -15.61 -9.35 -11.89
N PRO A 197 -14.96 -10.08 -12.81
CA PRO A 197 -15.18 -11.52 -12.99
C PRO A 197 -14.84 -12.37 -11.76
N TRP A 198 -13.86 -11.95 -10.96
CA TRP A 198 -13.53 -12.64 -9.71
C TRP A 198 -14.64 -12.51 -8.67
N LEU A 199 -15.20 -11.30 -8.50
CA LEU A 199 -16.34 -11.07 -7.61
C LEU A 199 -17.57 -11.88 -8.03
N MET A 200 -17.84 -11.95 -9.34
CA MET A 200 -18.94 -12.77 -9.87
C MET A 200 -18.76 -14.25 -9.60
N ARG A 201 -17.57 -14.82 -9.87
CA ARG A 201 -17.28 -16.24 -9.60
C ARG A 201 -17.43 -16.62 -8.13
N LYS A 202 -17.09 -15.71 -7.21
CA LYS A 202 -17.27 -15.93 -5.77
C LYS A 202 -18.70 -15.71 -5.29
N GLY A 203 -19.58 -15.13 -6.11
CA GLY A 203 -20.94 -14.76 -5.72
C GLY A 203 -20.98 -13.75 -4.57
N ARG A 204 -19.94 -12.90 -4.46
CA ARG A 204 -19.81 -11.89 -3.40
C ARG A 204 -19.66 -10.51 -4.02
N SER A 205 -20.36 -9.54 -3.46
CA SER A 205 -20.19 -8.13 -3.80
C SER A 205 -18.89 -7.60 -3.20
N GLN A 206 -18.33 -6.55 -3.79
CA GLN A 206 -17.14 -5.89 -3.26
C GLN A 206 -17.37 -5.37 -1.84
N GLU A 207 -18.58 -4.83 -1.63
CA GLU A 207 -19.05 -4.23 -0.40
C GLU A 207 -19.14 -5.26 0.73
N TRP A 208 -19.26 -6.55 0.41
CA TRP A 208 -19.16 -7.62 1.40
C TRP A 208 -17.75 -7.68 2.00
N TYR A 209 -16.71 -7.59 1.18
CA TYR A 209 -15.32 -7.53 1.65
C TYR A 209 -15.04 -6.22 2.39
N ASP A 210 -15.50 -5.09 1.84
CA ASP A 210 -15.34 -3.78 2.47
C ASP A 210 -15.98 -3.75 3.86
N SER A 211 -17.17 -4.36 4.01
CA SER A 211 -17.88 -4.45 5.30
C SER A 211 -17.15 -5.31 6.32
N TRP A 212 -16.46 -6.38 5.91
CA TRP A 212 -15.61 -7.17 6.81
C TRP A 212 -14.39 -6.41 7.30
N VAL A 213 -13.71 -5.70 6.40
CA VAL A 213 -12.55 -4.87 6.77
C VAL A 213 -12.97 -3.78 7.74
N ILE A 214 -14.05 -3.07 7.44
CA ILE A 214 -14.65 -2.05 8.32
C ILE A 214 -14.99 -2.64 9.69
N MET A 215 -15.59 -3.84 9.72
CA MET A 215 -15.98 -4.48 10.97
C MET A 215 -14.77 -4.84 11.83
N LEU A 216 -13.79 -5.53 11.26
CA LEU A 216 -12.59 -5.97 11.97
C LEU A 216 -11.76 -4.78 12.43
N TRP A 217 -11.60 -3.77 11.59
CA TRP A 217 -10.90 -2.53 11.94
C TRP A 217 -11.60 -1.80 13.08
N GLY A 218 -12.94 -1.69 13.02
CA GLY A 218 -13.74 -1.08 14.09
C GLY A 218 -13.59 -1.80 15.43
N ILE A 219 -13.56 -3.14 15.43
CA ILE A 219 -13.33 -3.95 16.64
C ILE A 219 -11.95 -3.64 17.21
N VAL A 220 -10.90 -3.71 16.40
CA VAL A 220 -9.53 -3.41 16.84
C VAL A 220 -9.50 -2.00 17.44
N ASN A 221 -9.96 -1.00 16.70
CA ASN A 221 -9.95 0.40 17.15
C ASN A 221 -10.72 0.62 18.46
N THR A 222 -11.89 -0.01 18.66
CA THR A 222 -12.66 0.08 19.91
C THR A 222 -11.89 -0.48 21.11
N PHE A 223 -11.14 -1.57 20.95
CA PHE A 223 -10.49 -2.26 22.07
C PHE A 223 -9.01 -1.91 22.26
N THR A 224 -8.34 -1.29 21.28
CA THR A 224 -6.91 -0.94 21.39
C THR A 224 -6.66 0.50 21.85
N GLU A 225 -7.62 1.41 21.67
CA GLU A 225 -7.42 2.84 21.91
C GLU A 225 -7.19 3.17 23.38
N HIS A 226 -7.96 2.54 24.29
CA HIS A 226 -7.74 2.66 25.73
C HIS A 226 -6.68 1.64 26.21
N SER A 227 -5.47 1.70 25.64
CA SER A 227 -4.35 0.83 26.04
C SER A 227 -3.70 1.21 27.37
N ARG A 228 -4.16 2.28 28.03
CA ARG A 228 -3.72 2.66 29.39
C ARG A 228 -4.68 2.10 30.43
N TRP A 229 -4.72 0.78 30.55
CA TRP A 229 -5.60 0.04 31.45
C TRP A 229 -5.39 0.55 32.89
N GLY A 230 -6.34 1.37 33.39
CA GLY A 230 -6.29 1.96 34.74
C GLY A 230 -6.11 3.48 34.83
N GLN A 231 -5.96 4.20 33.71
CA GLN A 231 -5.98 5.68 33.69
C GLN A 231 -7.39 6.23 33.45
N PRO A 232 -7.72 7.45 33.94
CA PRO A 232 -9.00 8.09 33.65
C PRO A 232 -9.17 8.34 32.15
N TRP A 233 -10.40 8.24 31.66
CA TRP A 233 -10.72 8.53 30.26
C TRP A 233 -10.49 10.00 29.93
N ASN A 234 -9.77 10.27 28.84
CA ASN A 234 -9.63 11.61 28.28
C ASN A 234 -10.66 11.85 27.15
N HIS A 235 -10.88 13.11 26.77
CA HIS A 235 -11.78 13.50 25.67
C HIS A 235 -11.44 12.80 24.35
N GLY A 236 -10.15 12.69 24.01
CA GLY A 236 -9.69 11.98 22.81
C GLY A 236 -10.05 10.49 22.82
N ASP A 237 -9.96 9.83 23.98
CA ASP A 237 -10.29 8.40 24.11
C ASP A 237 -11.77 8.15 23.76
N TYR A 238 -12.67 9.03 24.20
CA TYR A 238 -14.09 8.94 23.85
C TYR A 238 -14.33 9.15 22.35
N GLN A 239 -13.66 10.13 21.73
CA GLN A 239 -13.80 10.41 20.30
C GLN A 239 -13.34 9.22 19.44
N HIS A 240 -12.15 8.69 19.71
CA HIS A 240 -11.58 7.59 18.94
C HIS A 240 -12.29 6.25 19.20
N THR A 241 -12.64 5.95 20.46
CA THR A 241 -13.37 4.71 20.80
C THR A 241 -14.76 4.70 20.18
N SER A 242 -15.49 5.82 20.24
CA SER A 242 -16.83 5.94 19.64
C SER A 242 -16.80 5.80 18.11
N MET A 243 -15.73 6.29 17.44
CA MET A 243 -15.50 6.04 16.02
C MET A 243 -15.32 4.54 15.72
N GLY A 244 -14.57 3.81 16.56
CA GLY A 244 -14.48 2.35 16.44
C GLY A 244 -15.85 1.66 16.54
N ILE A 245 -16.68 2.12 17.49
CA ILE A 245 -18.00 1.52 17.75
C ILE A 245 -18.92 1.63 16.53
N ILE A 246 -19.02 2.82 15.95
CA ILE A 246 -19.84 3.02 14.75
C ILE A 246 -19.30 2.24 13.56
N TRP A 247 -17.97 2.10 13.42
CA TRP A 247 -17.35 1.31 12.36
C TRP A 247 -17.73 -0.16 12.43
N TRP A 248 -17.58 -0.82 13.59
CA TRP A 248 -17.90 -2.24 13.66
C TRP A 248 -19.40 -2.53 13.58
N ALA A 249 -20.24 -1.65 14.14
CA ALA A 249 -21.69 -1.78 14.05
C ALA A 249 -22.19 -1.60 12.61
N ALA A 250 -21.70 -0.58 11.89
CA ALA A 250 -22.02 -0.37 10.48
C ALA A 250 -21.48 -1.49 9.58
N GLY A 251 -20.27 -1.99 9.86
CA GLY A 251 -19.70 -3.16 9.17
C GLY A 251 -20.58 -4.39 9.30
N LEU A 252 -21.13 -4.67 10.49
CA LEU A 252 -22.05 -5.79 10.70
C LEU A 252 -23.34 -5.66 9.88
N VAL A 253 -23.91 -4.45 9.81
CA VAL A 253 -25.08 -4.16 8.95
C VAL A 253 -24.72 -4.36 7.47
N GLY A 254 -23.55 -3.89 7.05
CA GLY A 254 -23.04 -4.07 5.68
C GLY A 254 -22.88 -5.54 5.30
N ILE A 255 -22.31 -6.37 6.19
CA ILE A 255 -22.18 -7.82 5.99
C ILE A 255 -23.55 -8.47 5.80
N MET A 256 -24.53 -8.12 6.65
CA MET A 256 -25.87 -8.69 6.60
C MET A 256 -26.61 -8.33 5.31
N LEU A 257 -26.54 -7.08 4.87
CA LEU A 257 -27.20 -6.61 3.66
C LEU A 257 -26.52 -7.10 2.37
N SER A 258 -25.21 -7.36 2.43
CA SER A 258 -24.41 -7.84 1.28
C SER A 258 -24.45 -9.36 1.09
N ARG A 259 -25.29 -10.08 1.84
CA ARG A 259 -25.41 -11.54 1.71
C ARG A 259 -25.94 -11.91 0.32
N ASN A 260 -25.46 -13.05 -0.18
CA ASN A 260 -25.85 -13.64 -1.47
C ASN A 260 -25.56 -12.71 -2.66
N GLY A 261 -24.41 -12.02 -2.64
CA GLY A 261 -23.96 -11.19 -3.77
C GLY A 261 -24.69 -9.85 -3.91
N LYS A 262 -25.62 -9.51 -3.00
CA LYS A 262 -26.30 -8.22 -3.01
C LYS A 262 -25.32 -7.09 -2.70
N ARG A 263 -25.52 -5.93 -3.33
CA ARG A 263 -24.72 -4.72 -3.08
C ARG A 263 -25.40 -3.83 -2.04
N THR A 264 -24.60 -3.05 -1.31
CA THR A 264 -25.09 -2.17 -0.24
C THR A 264 -24.34 -0.84 -0.25
N VAL A 265 -25.00 0.22 0.19
CA VAL A 265 -24.38 1.55 0.31
C VAL A 265 -23.82 1.81 1.71
N VAL A 266 -23.98 0.87 2.64
CA VAL A 266 -23.62 1.05 4.07
C VAL A 266 -22.15 1.43 4.28
N PRO A 267 -21.15 0.78 3.64
CA PRO A 267 -19.77 1.23 3.71
C PRO A 267 -19.57 2.69 3.31
N SER A 268 -20.22 3.12 2.23
CA SER A 268 -20.12 4.50 1.73
C SER A 268 -20.79 5.51 2.66
N VAL A 269 -21.92 5.13 3.28
CA VAL A 269 -22.58 5.95 4.31
C VAL A 269 -21.68 6.09 5.54
N LEU A 270 -21.03 5.01 5.98
CA LEU A 270 -20.09 5.09 7.10
C LEU A 270 -18.91 6.03 6.81
N ILE A 271 -18.36 5.97 5.59
CA ILE A 271 -17.28 6.86 5.15
C ILE A 271 -17.73 8.33 5.19
N ILE A 272 -18.97 8.63 4.78
CA ILE A 272 -19.58 9.95 4.89
C ILE A 272 -19.72 10.39 6.36
N LEU A 273 -20.22 9.51 7.24
CA LEU A 273 -20.35 9.83 8.67
C LEU A 273 -18.99 10.08 9.32
N THR A 274 -17.98 9.31 8.92
CA THR A 274 -16.58 9.51 9.33
C THR A 274 -16.10 10.90 8.91
N ALA A 275 -16.36 11.31 7.67
CA ALA A 275 -16.01 12.64 7.17
C ALA A 275 -16.62 13.77 8.01
N VAL A 276 -17.90 13.65 8.37
CA VAL A 276 -18.59 14.64 9.23
C VAL A 276 -17.98 14.69 10.62
N ALA A 277 -17.66 13.53 11.20
CA ALA A 277 -17.06 13.48 12.53
C ALA A 277 -15.69 14.19 12.57
N PHE A 278 -14.84 14.01 11.55
CA PHE A 278 -13.54 14.69 11.48
C PHE A 278 -13.63 16.19 11.18
N GLN A 279 -14.68 16.67 10.49
CA GLN A 279 -14.93 18.11 10.34
C GLN A 279 -15.26 18.79 11.67
N GLY A 280 -15.89 18.08 12.60
CA GLY A 280 -16.25 18.59 13.92
C GLY A 280 -15.13 18.50 14.98
N HIS A 281 -13.96 17.95 14.65
CA HIS A 281 -12.86 17.82 15.61
C HIS A 281 -12.11 19.14 15.77
N ALA A 282 -12.27 19.79 16.93
CA ALA A 282 -11.46 20.95 17.31
C ALA A 282 -10.01 20.52 17.54
N GLN A 283 -9.08 21.11 16.79
CA GLN A 283 -7.65 20.80 16.90
C GLN A 283 -6.94 21.89 17.71
N HIS A 284 -5.90 21.49 18.44
CA HIS A 284 -5.12 22.41 19.28
C HIS A 284 -4.13 23.26 18.47
N VAL A 285 -3.71 22.81 17.30
CA VAL A 285 -2.74 23.50 16.43
C VAL A 285 -3.46 24.41 15.43
N ALA A 286 -2.96 25.63 15.29
CA ALA A 286 -3.43 26.58 14.28
C ALA A 286 -3.38 25.95 12.88
N ASN A 287 -4.40 26.21 12.05
CA ASN A 287 -4.57 25.65 10.71
C ASN A 287 -4.82 24.13 10.58
N SER A 288 -4.69 23.34 11.66
CA SER A 288 -5.00 21.91 11.62
C SER A 288 -6.47 21.63 11.27
N GLY A 289 -7.40 22.46 11.77
CA GLY A 289 -8.81 22.36 11.42
C GLY A 289 -9.10 22.54 9.93
N ALA A 290 -8.30 23.34 9.22
CA ALA A 290 -8.47 23.56 7.79
C ALA A 290 -8.11 22.29 6.99
N ILE A 291 -6.94 21.67 7.25
CA ILE A 291 -6.53 20.46 6.55
C ILE A 291 -7.44 19.26 6.85
N HIS A 292 -7.88 19.09 8.10
CA HIS A 292 -8.85 18.06 8.46
C HIS A 292 -10.23 18.29 7.80
N SER A 293 -10.65 19.55 7.62
CA SER A 293 -11.88 19.87 6.88
C SER A 293 -11.77 19.50 5.40
N TYR A 294 -10.63 19.79 4.76
CA TYR A 294 -10.36 19.39 3.37
C TYR A 294 -10.34 17.87 3.20
N PHE A 295 -9.70 17.16 4.14
CA PHE A 295 -9.77 15.70 4.23
C PHE A 295 -11.23 15.23 4.28
N GLY A 296 -12.04 15.80 5.17
CA GLY A 296 -13.46 15.50 5.29
C GLY A 296 -14.23 15.74 3.99
N TYR A 297 -13.97 16.83 3.27
CA TYR A 297 -14.61 17.10 1.98
C TYR A 297 -14.25 16.05 0.91
N MET A 298 -12.99 15.63 0.83
CA MET A 298 -12.58 14.57 -0.12
C MET A 298 -13.19 13.21 0.26
N LEU A 299 -13.22 12.88 1.56
CA LEU A 299 -13.79 11.63 2.05
C LEU A 299 -15.32 11.57 1.80
N MET A 300 -16.01 12.70 2.02
CA MET A 300 -17.43 12.87 1.68
C MET A 300 -17.68 12.69 0.18
N ALA A 301 -16.85 13.31 -0.67
CA ALA A 301 -16.95 13.17 -2.13
C ALA A 301 -16.75 11.71 -2.58
N GLY A 302 -15.83 10.97 -1.95
CA GLY A 302 -15.64 9.53 -2.21
C GLY A 302 -16.83 8.69 -1.81
N GLY A 303 -17.39 8.93 -0.62
CA GLY A 303 -18.60 8.24 -0.17
C GLY A 303 -19.81 8.51 -1.07
N LEU A 304 -20.07 9.78 -1.40
CA LEU A 304 -21.19 10.17 -2.26
C LEU A 304 -21.04 9.64 -3.69
N SER A 305 -19.85 9.76 -4.28
CA SER A 305 -19.60 9.23 -5.62
C SER A 305 -19.78 7.71 -5.68
N ARG A 306 -19.39 6.98 -4.62
CA ARG A 306 -19.61 5.53 -4.52
C ARG A 306 -21.09 5.17 -4.37
N ILE A 307 -21.89 5.95 -3.63
CA ILE A 307 -23.35 5.76 -3.57
C ILE A 307 -23.97 5.92 -4.97
N VAL A 308 -23.59 6.99 -5.68
CA VAL A 308 -24.10 7.23 -7.05
C VAL A 308 -23.68 6.10 -7.99
N GLU A 309 -22.44 5.62 -7.86
CA GLU A 309 -21.95 4.50 -8.65
C GLU A 309 -22.73 3.21 -8.39
N ILE A 310 -22.98 2.87 -7.13
CA ILE A 310 -23.70 1.65 -6.74
C ILE A 310 -25.16 1.71 -7.21
N CYS A 311 -25.81 2.85 -7.08
CA CYS A 311 -27.24 3.01 -7.34
C CYS A 311 -27.60 3.27 -8.81
N PHE A 312 -26.75 3.96 -9.58
CA PHE A 312 -27.14 4.49 -10.89
C PHE A 312 -26.20 4.14 -12.05
N VAL A 313 -24.90 4.02 -11.81
CA VAL A 313 -23.91 3.88 -12.90
C VAL A 313 -23.59 2.43 -13.19
N TRP A 314 -23.41 1.63 -12.14
CA TRP A 314 -22.99 0.24 -12.29
C TRP A 314 -24.12 -0.62 -12.86
N LYS A 315 -23.73 -1.53 -13.76
CA LYS A 315 -24.60 -2.51 -14.39
C LYS A 315 -23.95 -3.88 -14.30
N GLU A 316 -24.75 -4.87 -13.95
CA GLU A 316 -24.28 -6.26 -13.83
C GLU A 316 -23.79 -6.79 -15.18
N GLY A 317 -22.63 -7.45 -15.20
CA GLY A 317 -22.06 -8.07 -16.40
C GLY A 317 -21.39 -7.12 -17.40
N GLN A 318 -21.36 -5.80 -17.15
CA GLN A 318 -20.69 -4.82 -18.04
C GLN A 318 -19.36 -4.36 -17.45
N PHE A 319 -18.31 -5.18 -17.60
CA PHE A 319 -16.97 -4.87 -17.09
C PHE A 319 -16.08 -4.12 -18.11
N ASP A 320 -16.40 -4.23 -19.40
CA ASP A 320 -15.57 -3.67 -20.47
C ASP A 320 -15.77 -2.16 -20.64
N VAL A 321 -16.91 -1.63 -20.20
CA VAL A 321 -17.31 -0.23 -20.37
C VAL A 321 -17.29 0.46 -19.01
N ILE A 322 -16.14 1.04 -18.66
CA ILE A 322 -15.97 1.78 -17.41
C ILE A 322 -16.31 3.25 -17.64
N SER A 323 -17.32 3.73 -16.93
CA SER A 323 -17.73 5.14 -16.96
C SER A 323 -16.68 6.02 -16.26
N PRO A 324 -16.41 7.24 -16.74
CA PRO A 324 -15.53 8.20 -16.06
C PRO A 324 -15.90 8.42 -14.57
N TRP A 325 -17.19 8.31 -14.24
CA TRP A 325 -17.67 8.47 -12.87
C TRP A 325 -17.09 7.43 -11.89
N GLN A 326 -16.82 6.21 -12.37
CA GLN A 326 -16.37 5.10 -11.51
C GLN A 326 -14.93 5.30 -11.02
N TYR A 327 -14.17 6.21 -11.61
CA TYR A 327 -12.83 6.58 -11.12
C TYR A 327 -12.86 7.60 -9.96
N LEU A 328 -14.00 8.27 -9.71
CA LEU A 328 -14.09 9.27 -8.65
C LEU A 328 -13.94 8.66 -7.24
N PRO A 329 -14.59 7.52 -6.89
CA PRO A 329 -14.40 6.91 -5.58
C PRO A 329 -12.94 6.55 -5.26
N PRO A 330 -12.19 5.81 -6.10
CA PRO A 330 -10.80 5.50 -5.79
C PRO A 330 -9.90 6.74 -5.76
N LEU A 331 -10.11 7.70 -6.66
CA LEU A 331 -9.31 8.94 -6.70
C LEU A 331 -9.49 9.76 -5.42
N THR A 332 -10.72 10.06 -5.04
CA THR A 332 -11.01 10.91 -3.88
C THR A 332 -10.55 10.30 -2.56
N LEU A 333 -10.56 8.96 -2.43
CA LEU A 333 -9.98 8.27 -1.28
C LEU A 333 -8.45 8.38 -1.20
N ILE A 334 -7.75 8.28 -2.34
CA ILE A 334 -6.29 8.50 -2.38
C ILE A 334 -5.97 9.94 -1.98
N LEU A 335 -6.70 10.92 -2.51
CA LEU A 335 -6.53 12.33 -2.17
C LEU A 335 -6.81 12.58 -0.67
N ALA A 336 -7.89 12.01 -0.13
CA ALA A 336 -8.21 12.10 1.29
C ALA A 336 -7.10 11.49 2.16
N GLY A 337 -6.63 10.29 1.82
CA GLY A 337 -5.57 9.62 2.57
C GLY A 337 -4.28 10.43 2.65
N LEU A 338 -3.85 11.06 1.56
CA LEU A 338 -2.64 11.89 1.54
C LEU A 338 -2.80 13.20 2.32
N LEU A 339 -3.97 13.83 2.25
CA LEU A 339 -4.29 14.99 3.10
C LEU A 339 -4.25 14.63 4.58
N PHE A 340 -4.75 13.44 4.95
CA PHE A 340 -4.71 12.96 6.32
C PHE A 340 -3.29 12.62 6.78
N MET A 341 -2.45 12.01 5.95
CA MET A 341 -1.05 11.78 6.31
C MET A 341 -0.27 13.09 6.51
N GLY A 342 -0.62 14.13 5.76
CA GLY A 342 0.04 15.43 5.83
C GLY A 342 -0.41 16.34 6.98
N SER A 343 -1.36 15.92 7.82
CA SER A 343 -1.94 16.75 8.89
C SER A 343 -1.40 16.43 10.28
N THR A 344 -0.11 16.06 10.39
CA THR A 344 0.54 15.88 11.70
C THR A 344 0.86 17.22 12.36
N GLU A 345 0.86 17.25 13.70
CA GLU A 345 1.13 18.49 14.45
C GLU A 345 2.53 19.06 14.14
N GLU A 346 3.53 18.19 14.04
CA GLU A 346 4.92 18.57 13.74
C GLU A 346 5.08 19.10 12.31
N GLN A 347 4.41 18.49 11.32
CA GLN A 347 4.42 19.02 9.95
C GLN A 347 3.77 20.40 9.86
N LEU A 348 2.62 20.59 10.51
CA LEU A 348 1.94 21.88 10.52
C LEU A 348 2.76 22.94 11.27
N GLY A 349 3.40 22.57 12.38
CA GLY A 349 4.34 23.43 13.10
C GLY A 349 5.52 23.85 12.21
N TYR A 350 6.09 22.92 11.45
CA TYR A 350 7.17 23.21 10.51
C TYR A 350 6.74 24.16 9.39
N LEU A 351 5.53 23.97 8.84
CA LEU A 351 4.97 24.85 7.81
C LEU A 351 4.75 26.28 8.31
N LEU A 352 4.33 26.43 9.58
CA LEU A 352 4.18 27.74 10.23
C LEU A 352 5.52 28.47 10.37
N VAL A 353 6.60 27.75 10.68
CA VAL A 353 7.95 28.33 10.77
C VAL A 353 8.47 28.76 9.40
N MET A 354 8.13 28.00 8.35
CA MET A 354 8.54 28.27 6.97
C MET A 354 7.67 29.30 6.25
N ASP A 355 6.67 29.88 6.93
CA ASP A 355 5.69 30.84 6.39
C ASP A 355 4.98 30.33 5.12
N VAL A 356 4.67 29.02 5.09
CA VAL A 356 4.00 28.38 3.95
C VAL A 356 2.49 28.35 4.18
N ASP A 357 1.75 28.94 3.24
CA ASP A 357 0.29 28.87 3.24
C ASP A 357 -0.22 27.43 3.20
N VAL A 358 -1.19 27.14 4.06
CA VAL A 358 -1.81 25.80 4.18
C VAL A 358 -2.49 25.38 2.88
N SER A 359 -3.09 26.33 2.15
CA SER A 359 -3.67 26.08 0.82
C SER A 359 -2.63 25.61 -0.19
N SER A 360 -1.45 26.23 -0.21
CA SER A 360 -0.34 25.84 -1.07
C SER A 360 0.17 24.44 -0.73
N TYR A 361 0.29 24.14 0.57
CA TYR A 361 0.65 22.80 1.03
C TYR A 361 -0.39 21.73 0.62
N MET A 362 -1.69 22.01 0.79
CA MET A 362 -2.77 21.12 0.34
C MET A 362 -2.69 20.85 -1.17
N ASN A 363 -2.44 21.87 -1.99
CA ASN A 363 -2.30 21.70 -3.44
C ASN A 363 -1.14 20.78 -3.81
N VAL A 364 -0.03 20.83 -3.07
CA VAL A 364 1.10 19.92 -3.26
C VAL A 364 0.71 18.48 -2.92
N LEU A 365 0.03 18.26 -1.79
CA LEU A 365 -0.45 16.93 -1.38
C LEU A 365 -1.45 16.35 -2.40
N LEU A 366 -2.40 17.17 -2.86
CA LEU A 366 -3.38 16.76 -3.88
C LEU A 366 -2.69 16.44 -5.21
N SER A 367 -1.73 17.25 -5.64
CA SER A 367 -0.94 17.01 -6.85
C SER A 367 -0.18 15.68 -6.77
N PHE A 368 0.44 15.41 -5.62
CA PHE A 368 1.08 14.12 -5.38
C PHE A 368 0.08 12.96 -5.42
N GLY A 369 -1.14 13.14 -4.90
CA GLY A 369 -2.20 12.13 -4.99
C GLY A 369 -2.68 11.83 -6.40
N PHE A 370 -2.75 12.83 -7.28
CA PHE A 370 -2.99 12.57 -8.70
C PHE A 370 -1.87 11.75 -9.34
N VAL A 371 -0.61 12.00 -8.97
CA VAL A 371 0.53 11.20 -9.46
C VAL A 371 0.47 9.76 -8.93
N VAL A 372 0.12 9.55 -7.66
CA VAL A 372 -0.06 8.21 -7.08
C VAL A 372 -1.19 7.46 -7.77
N PHE A 373 -2.33 8.12 -8.00
CA PHE A 373 -3.45 7.55 -8.75
C PHE A 373 -3.05 7.17 -10.18
N LEU A 374 -2.37 8.09 -10.88
CA LEU A 374 -1.87 7.84 -12.24
C LEU A 374 -0.92 6.65 -12.26
N PHE A 375 0.02 6.57 -11.32
CA PHE A 375 0.97 5.47 -11.24
C PHE A 375 0.28 4.13 -11.01
N ALA A 376 -0.65 4.05 -10.05
CA ALA A 376 -1.44 2.85 -9.80
C ALA A 376 -2.28 2.46 -11.03
N PHE A 377 -2.92 3.43 -11.67
CA PHE A 377 -3.68 3.23 -12.91
C PHE A 377 -2.78 2.67 -14.03
N CYS A 378 -1.61 3.26 -14.27
CA CYS A 378 -0.68 2.81 -15.29
C CYS A 378 -0.19 1.38 -15.05
N LEU A 379 0.08 1.00 -13.81
CA LEU A 379 0.48 -0.37 -13.46
C LEU A 379 -0.63 -1.38 -13.77
N ILE A 380 -1.87 -1.07 -13.38
CA ILE A 380 -3.03 -1.94 -13.65
C ILE A 380 -3.30 -2.01 -15.16
N TYR A 381 -3.29 -0.87 -15.84
CA TYR A 381 -3.48 -0.79 -17.29
C TYR A 381 -2.41 -1.54 -18.07
N LEU A 382 -1.15 -1.45 -17.64
CA LEU A 382 -0.06 -2.21 -18.23
C LEU A 382 -0.30 -3.71 -18.10
N TRP A 383 -0.75 -4.18 -16.94
CA TRP A 383 -1.08 -5.58 -16.73
C TRP A 383 -2.17 -6.04 -17.71
N GLU A 384 -3.30 -5.32 -17.79
CA GLU A 384 -4.41 -5.65 -18.70
C GLU A 384 -3.97 -5.72 -20.16
N LYS A 385 -3.12 -4.79 -20.59
CA LYS A 385 -2.61 -4.75 -21.97
C LYS A 385 -1.63 -5.87 -22.29
N LEU A 386 -0.90 -6.36 -21.30
CA LEU A 386 0.03 -7.47 -21.50
C LEU A 386 -0.67 -8.84 -21.41
N THR A 387 -1.82 -8.92 -20.76
CA THR A 387 -2.59 -10.18 -20.60
C THR A 387 -3.77 -10.29 -21.56
N ASP A 388 -3.99 -9.31 -22.43
CA ASP A 388 -5.16 -9.21 -23.33
C ASP A 388 -6.52 -9.33 -22.60
N TYR A 389 -6.55 -8.93 -21.33
CA TYR A 389 -7.77 -8.98 -20.52
C TYR A 389 -8.84 -8.00 -21.05
N PRO A 390 -10.13 -8.41 -21.16
CA PRO A 390 -10.73 -9.68 -20.74
C PRO A 390 -10.82 -10.74 -21.85
N ASN A 391 -10.31 -10.44 -23.04
CA ASN A 391 -10.39 -11.27 -24.24
C ASN A 391 -9.35 -12.39 -24.29
N THR A 392 -8.81 -12.83 -23.14
CA THR A 392 -8.01 -14.06 -23.09
C THR A 392 -8.82 -15.15 -23.78
N PRO A 393 -8.37 -15.68 -24.94
CA PRO A 393 -9.07 -16.78 -25.58
C PRO A 393 -8.97 -17.94 -24.61
N ASN A 394 -10.11 -18.32 -24.02
CA ASN A 394 -10.23 -19.64 -23.41
C ASN A 394 -9.87 -20.62 -24.52
N ASN A 395 -8.65 -21.15 -24.48
CA ASN A 395 -8.37 -22.45 -25.08
C ASN A 395 -9.09 -23.47 -24.18
N GLU A 396 -10.41 -23.51 -24.33
CA GLU A 396 -11.33 -24.62 -24.07
C GLU A 396 -12.73 -24.08 -24.30
N GLY A 397 -13.36 -24.61 -25.35
CA GLY A 397 -14.70 -24.22 -25.75
C GLY A 397 -15.69 -24.49 -24.63
N TYR A 398 -16.58 -23.53 -24.40
CA TYR A 398 -17.78 -23.73 -23.63
C TYR A 398 -18.65 -24.78 -24.33
N THR A 399 -18.54 -26.03 -23.90
CA THR A 399 -19.66 -26.97 -23.92
C THR A 399 -20.13 -27.12 -22.48
N GLU A 400 -21.40 -26.84 -22.26
CA GLU A 400 -22.11 -27.24 -21.05
C GLU A 400 -21.85 -28.73 -20.76
N VAL A 401 -21.82 -29.04 -19.46
CA VAL A 401 -21.81 -30.35 -18.79
C VAL A 401 -20.50 -30.67 -18.07
N ASP A 402 -20.72 -30.96 -16.79
CA ASP A 402 -19.88 -31.47 -15.72
C ASP A 402 -19.24 -30.51 -14.71
N SER A 403 -19.71 -30.75 -13.48
CA SER A 403 -19.36 -30.22 -12.18
C SER A 403 -17.96 -30.64 -11.74
N GLU A 404 -17.36 -29.78 -10.93
CA GLU A 404 -16.07 -29.96 -10.24
C GLU A 404 -14.84 -29.92 -11.15
N ASN A 405 -13.96 -28.97 -10.84
CA ASN A 405 -12.59 -28.79 -11.36
C ASN A 405 -12.44 -28.02 -12.68
N THR A 406 -12.47 -26.68 -12.62
CA THR A 406 -11.53 -25.86 -13.42
C THR A 406 -11.41 -24.45 -12.83
N ILE A 407 -10.27 -24.17 -12.22
CA ILE A 407 -9.90 -22.87 -11.64
C ILE A 407 -9.11 -22.11 -12.70
N LEU A 408 -9.72 -21.10 -13.32
CA LEU A 408 -9.00 -20.08 -14.09
C LEU A 408 -9.25 -18.73 -13.40
N ASP A 409 -8.23 -18.23 -12.71
CA ASP A 409 -8.38 -17.13 -11.76
C ASP A 409 -7.21 -16.14 -11.85
N ALA A 410 -7.49 -14.84 -11.98
CA ALA A 410 -6.49 -13.78 -11.79
C ALA A 410 -5.93 -13.74 -10.34
N SER A 411 -6.61 -14.41 -9.40
CA SER A 411 -6.10 -14.74 -8.06
C SER A 411 -5.31 -16.06 -8.00
N SER A 412 -5.41 -16.96 -8.99
CA SER A 412 -4.67 -18.24 -9.03
C SER A 412 -3.24 -18.10 -9.55
N ALA A 413 -2.82 -16.89 -9.94
CA ALA A 413 -1.39 -16.62 -10.01
C ALA A 413 -0.70 -17.06 -8.70
N PHE A 414 -1.37 -17.00 -7.54
CA PHE A 414 -0.77 -17.34 -6.26
C PHE A 414 -0.75 -18.82 -5.88
N LEU A 415 -1.53 -19.72 -6.49
CA LEU A 415 -1.57 -21.14 -6.08
C LEU A 415 -1.86 -22.08 -7.26
N ASP A 416 -0.90 -22.98 -7.49
CA ASP A 416 -0.93 -24.23 -8.29
C ASP A 416 -0.42 -24.18 -9.75
N ASP A 417 0.76 -24.78 -9.94
CA ASP A 417 1.23 -25.40 -11.18
C ASP A 417 1.11 -26.92 -10.93
N GLU A 418 0.22 -27.63 -11.62
CA GLU A 418 0.28 -29.09 -11.76
C GLU A 418 0.55 -29.44 -13.22
N ASP A 419 1.49 -30.38 -13.40
CA ASP A 419 2.10 -30.79 -14.67
C ASP A 419 1.12 -31.62 -15.53
N ASP A 420 0.93 -31.20 -16.79
CA ASP A 420 0.36 -32.04 -17.86
C ASP A 420 1.46 -32.97 -18.40
N ASP A 421 1.57 -34.17 -17.84
CA ASP A 421 2.31 -35.27 -18.46
C ASP A 421 1.44 -35.91 -19.55
N ALA A 422 1.71 -35.55 -20.81
CA ALA A 422 1.14 -36.18 -21.98
C ALA A 422 1.53 -37.68 -22.04
N VAL A 423 0.63 -38.56 -21.62
CA VAL A 423 0.72 -40.01 -21.86
C VAL A 423 0.16 -40.31 -23.26
N GLU A 424 1.08 -40.65 -24.17
CA GLU A 424 0.80 -41.08 -25.54
C GLU A 424 -0.03 -42.39 -25.54
N LEU A 425 -1.34 -42.29 -25.79
CA LEU A 425 -2.21 -43.45 -25.94
C LEU A 425 -2.03 -44.08 -27.33
N LYS A 426 -1.30 -45.19 -27.35
CA LYS A 426 -1.15 -46.11 -28.49
C LYS A 426 -2.52 -46.57 -28.99
N GLN A 427 -2.89 -46.23 -30.22
CA GLN A 427 -4.02 -46.84 -30.93
C GLN A 427 -3.75 -48.34 -31.15
N THR A 428 -4.47 -49.20 -30.42
CA THR A 428 -4.61 -50.60 -30.81
C THR A 428 -5.88 -50.78 -31.64
N ASN A 429 -5.68 -50.94 -32.95
CA ASN A 429 -6.67 -51.53 -33.84
C ASN A 429 -7.01 -52.95 -33.38
N ARG A 430 -8.28 -53.22 -33.08
CA ARG A 430 -8.84 -54.57 -33.21
C ARG A 430 -10.15 -54.51 -33.97
N THR A 431 -10.05 -55.01 -35.19
CA THR A 431 -11.10 -55.55 -36.04
C THR A 431 -11.80 -56.76 -35.40
N GLN A 432 -13.10 -56.86 -35.74
CA GLN A 432 -14.09 -57.92 -35.54
C GLN A 432 -14.75 -58.04 -34.17
#